data_AF-A0A353A1F0-F1
#
_entry.id   AF-A0A353A1F0-F1
#
_cell.length_a   1.000
_cell.length_b   1.000
_cell.length_c   1.000
_cell.angle_alpha   90.00
_cell.angle_beta   90.00
_cell.angle_gamma   90.00
#
_symmetry.space_group_name_H-M   'P 1'
#
loop_
_entity.id
_entity.type
_entity.pdbx_description
1 polymer ?
#
loop_
_entity_poly.entity_id
_entity_poly.type
_entity_poly.pdbx_seq_one_letter_code
_entity_poly.pdbx_strand_id
1 'polypeptide(L)'
;VKQSIYRWRGGDWEILQGAQDELSRLAPQQITLCDNWRSLPQVVSFNNAFFPKAASLLDSQAGEARFRLTDIYKDVAQRCAHSGGPQGYTRVCLYKRQGRNRPQDYDELTIMEMAQAIRQLKSLG
;
A
#
# COMPACT_ATOMS: atom_id res chain seq x y z
N VAL A 1 7.26 5.81 -8.57
CA VAL A 1 7.59 4.42 -8.16
C VAL A 1 6.45 3.65 -7.48
N LYS A 2 5.71 4.21 -6.51
CA LYS A 2 4.77 3.50 -5.60
C LYS A 2 3.66 2.62 -6.24
N GLN A 3 3.40 2.77 -7.54
CA GLN A 3 2.40 1.99 -8.31
C GLN A 3 3.06 1.11 -9.40
N SER A 4 4.38 0.93 -9.36
CA SER A 4 5.11 0.09 -10.31
C SER A 4 4.96 -1.39 -9.94
N ILE A 5 3.82 -1.99 -10.32
CA ILE A 5 3.48 -3.39 -10.04
C ILE A 5 3.74 -4.34 -11.22
N TYR A 6 4.30 -3.84 -12.33
CA TYR A 6 4.52 -4.58 -13.57
C TYR A 6 5.93 -5.16 -13.71
N ARG A 7 6.63 -5.41 -12.59
CA ARG A 7 8.02 -5.93 -12.63
C ARG A 7 8.13 -7.26 -13.36
N TRP A 8 7.10 -8.11 -13.28
CA TRP A 8 7.02 -9.39 -13.98
C TRP A 8 6.89 -9.28 -15.52
N ARG A 9 6.61 -8.08 -16.04
CA ARG A 9 6.61 -7.78 -17.49
C ARG A 9 7.85 -7.02 -17.93
N GLY A 10 8.92 -7.05 -17.13
CA GLY A 10 10.14 -6.28 -17.40
C GLY A 10 10.02 -4.79 -17.06
N GLY A 11 9.00 -4.38 -16.29
CA GLY A 11 8.90 -3.01 -15.81
C GLY A 11 10.02 -2.68 -14.82
N ASP A 12 10.90 -1.78 -15.22
CA ASP A 12 11.97 -1.28 -14.34
C ASP A 12 11.51 -0.04 -13.58
N TRP A 13 11.33 -0.20 -12.27
CA TRP A 13 10.95 0.91 -11.40
C TRP A 13 12.14 1.83 -11.09
N GLU A 14 13.38 1.36 -11.29
CA GLU A 14 14.61 2.13 -11.04
C GLU A 14 14.63 3.38 -11.93
N ILE A 15 14.06 3.32 -13.14
CA ILE A 15 13.91 4.47 -14.05
C ILE A 15 13.19 5.64 -13.35
N LEU A 16 12.06 5.37 -12.69
CA LEU A 16 11.30 6.43 -12.01
C LEU A 16 11.96 6.89 -10.71
N GLN A 17 12.81 6.06 -10.10
CA GLN A 17 13.55 6.42 -8.90
C GLN A 17 14.76 7.30 -9.24
N GLY A 18 15.50 6.94 -10.30
CA GLY A 18 16.71 7.64 -10.78
C GLY A 18 16.43 8.83 -11.67
N ALA A 19 15.19 9.02 -12.15
CA ALA A 19 14.82 10.11 -13.04
C ALA A 19 15.25 11.51 -12.55
N GLN A 20 15.24 11.75 -11.24
CA GLN A 20 15.68 13.04 -10.69
C GLN A 20 17.18 13.28 -10.89
N ASP A 21 18.00 12.25 -10.70
CA ASP A 21 19.45 12.33 -10.88
C ASP A 21 19.81 12.41 -12.36
N GLU A 22 19.15 11.61 -13.21
CA GLU A 22 19.36 11.60 -14.66
C GLU A 22 18.95 12.93 -15.31
N LEU A 23 17.87 13.54 -14.85
CA LEU A 23 17.36 14.81 -15.37
C LEU A 23 17.97 16.03 -14.66
N SER A 24 18.90 15.85 -13.72
CA SER A 24 19.48 16.93 -12.90
C SER A 24 19.97 18.13 -13.71
N ARG A 25 20.54 17.89 -14.90
CA ARG A 25 21.01 18.95 -15.83
C ARG A 25 19.90 19.84 -16.37
N LEU A 26 18.66 19.38 -16.36
CA LEU A 26 17.48 20.12 -16.79
C LEU A 26 16.81 20.90 -15.64
N ALA A 27 17.38 20.83 -14.43
CA ALA A 27 16.84 21.45 -13.21
C ALA A 27 15.34 21.19 -12.99
N PRO A 28 14.88 19.92 -13.01
CA PRO A 28 13.47 19.60 -12.91
C PRO A 28 12.91 19.97 -11.53
N GLN A 29 11.71 20.55 -11.51
CA GLN A 29 10.96 20.75 -10.28
C GLN A 29 10.23 19.46 -9.91
N GLN A 30 10.57 18.87 -8.76
CA GLN A 30 9.83 17.75 -8.20
C GLN A 30 8.70 18.26 -7.30
N ILE A 31 7.46 17.86 -7.60
CA ILE A 31 6.28 18.21 -6.79
C ILE A 31 5.60 16.93 -6.32
N THR A 32 5.50 16.77 -4.99
CA THR A 32 4.77 15.66 -4.38
C THR A 32 3.31 16.04 -4.15
N LEU A 33 2.40 15.33 -4.81
CA LEU A 33 0.96 15.45 -4.58
C LEU A 33 0.56 14.62 -3.35
N CYS A 34 0.40 15.30 -2.22
CA CYS A 34 0.15 14.65 -0.93
C CYS A 34 -1.34 14.58 -0.55
N ASP A 35 -2.23 15.30 -1.22
CA ASP A 35 -3.66 15.32 -0.88
C ASP A 35 -4.43 14.20 -1.59
N ASN A 36 -5.12 13.36 -0.82
CA ASN A 36 -5.96 12.27 -1.30
C ASN A 36 -7.43 12.70 -1.28
N TRP A 37 -7.98 12.88 -2.48
CA TRP A 37 -9.37 13.25 -2.73
C TRP A 37 -10.29 12.05 -3.01
N ARG A 38 -9.75 10.83 -3.04
CA ARG A 38 -10.49 9.61 -3.44
C ARG A 38 -11.00 8.82 -2.24
N SER A 39 -10.23 8.76 -1.17
CA SER A 39 -10.47 7.89 -0.03
C SER A 39 -10.88 8.69 1.22
N LEU A 40 -11.71 8.06 2.04
CA LEU A 40 -12.16 8.59 3.32
C LEU A 40 -11.06 8.48 4.41
N PRO A 41 -11.17 9.24 5.52
CA PRO A 41 -10.09 9.38 6.50
C PRO A 41 -9.55 8.07 7.08
N GLN A 42 -10.40 7.08 7.37
CA GLN A 42 -9.97 5.81 7.95
C GLN A 42 -9.07 5.00 7.00
N VAL A 43 -9.37 5.02 5.70
CA VAL A 43 -8.57 4.31 4.69
C VAL A 43 -7.20 4.99 4.51
N VAL A 44 -7.18 6.32 4.46
CA VAL A 44 -5.91 7.09 4.36
C VAL A 44 -5.06 6.87 5.62
N SER A 45 -5.67 6.93 6.80
CA SER A 45 -5.00 6.67 8.08
C SER A 45 -4.39 5.27 8.13
N PHE A 46 -5.17 4.24 7.76
CA PHE A 46 -4.67 2.86 7.68
C PHE A 46 -3.46 2.74 6.75
N ASN A 47 -3.55 3.27 5.52
CA ASN A 47 -2.45 3.19 4.55
C ASN A 47 -1.19 3.90 5.07
N ASN A 48 -1.35 5.09 5.65
CA ASN A 48 -0.25 5.86 6.23
C ASN A 48 0.42 5.14 7.40
N ALA A 49 -0.31 4.33 8.17
CA ALA A 49 0.26 3.52 9.25
C ALA A 49 0.90 2.22 8.72
N PHE A 50 0.24 1.56 7.77
CA PHE A 50 0.62 0.22 7.30
C PHE A 50 1.88 0.23 6.43
N PHE A 51 1.92 1.06 5.37
CA PHE A 51 3.00 0.96 4.37
C PHE A 51 4.38 1.35 4.91
N PRO A 52 4.55 2.44 5.68
CA PRO A 52 5.85 2.75 6.28
C PRO A 52 6.32 1.67 7.25
N LYS A 53 5.40 1.10 8.04
CA LYS A 53 5.72 0.02 8.98
C LYS A 53 6.13 -1.26 8.26
N ALA A 54 5.41 -1.63 7.20
CA ALA A 54 5.72 -2.78 6.37
C ALA A 54 7.08 -2.63 5.68
N ALA A 55 7.37 -1.45 5.11
CA ALA A 55 8.66 -1.14 4.49
C ALA A 55 9.81 -1.30 5.50
N SER A 56 9.67 -0.72 6.70
CA SER A 56 10.67 -0.83 7.75
C SER A 56 10.88 -2.28 8.23
N LEU A 57 9.81 -3.07 8.36
CA LEU A 57 9.89 -4.46 8.79
C LEU A 57 10.54 -5.36 7.72
N LEU A 58 10.28 -5.10 6.45
CA LEU A 58 10.91 -5.84 5.35
C LEU A 58 12.39 -5.47 5.22
N ASP A 59 12.73 -4.19 5.39
CA ASP A 59 14.12 -3.73 5.38
C ASP A 59 14.95 -4.27 6.55
N SER A 60 14.33 -4.63 7.69
CA SER A 60 15.05 -5.27 8.79
C SER A 60 15.25 -6.78 8.60
N GLN A 61 14.51 -7.39 7.66
CA GLN A 61 14.60 -8.81 7.33
C GLN A 61 15.44 -9.06 6.09
N ALA A 62 15.46 -8.11 5.15
CA ALA A 62 16.39 -8.08 4.05
C ALA A 62 17.75 -7.60 4.59
N GLY A 63 18.81 -8.39 4.40
CA GLY A 63 20.18 -8.00 4.79
C GLY A 63 20.70 -6.83 3.95
N GLU A 64 21.81 -7.02 3.23
CA GLU A 64 22.33 -6.00 2.32
C GLU A 64 21.53 -5.96 1.01
N ALA A 65 20.46 -5.18 1.00
CA ALA A 65 19.72 -4.86 -0.21
C ALA A 65 20.31 -3.60 -0.88
N ARG A 66 20.44 -3.62 -2.22
CA ARG A 66 20.86 -2.46 -3.04
C ARG A 66 19.99 -1.21 -2.81
N PHE A 67 18.73 -1.41 -2.45
CA PHE A 67 17.78 -0.35 -2.13
C PHE A 67 17.00 -0.70 -0.88
N ARG A 68 16.72 0.32 -0.06
CA ARG A 68 15.86 0.24 1.11
C ARG A 68 14.43 0.57 0.71
N LEU A 69 13.47 -0.26 1.10
CA LEU A 69 12.06 0.02 0.90
C LEU A 69 11.64 1.29 1.66
N THR A 70 12.25 1.59 2.81
CA THR A 70 11.98 2.85 3.51
C THR A 70 12.28 4.07 2.65
N ASP A 71 13.32 4.03 1.82
CA ASP A 71 13.68 5.15 0.93
C ASP A 71 12.69 5.30 -0.22
N ILE A 72 12.21 4.18 -0.77
CA ILE A 72 11.21 4.15 -1.85
C ILE A 72 9.84 4.65 -1.34
N TYR A 73 9.48 4.31 -0.10
CA TYR A 73 8.19 4.63 0.51
C TYR A 73 8.22 5.89 1.38
N LYS A 74 9.34 6.64 1.44
CA LYS A 74 9.52 7.80 2.34
C LYS A 74 8.40 8.85 2.22
N ASP A 75 7.92 9.09 1.01
CA ASP A 75 6.90 10.12 0.72
C ASP A 75 5.49 9.51 0.59
N VAL A 76 5.24 8.28 1.05
CA VAL A 76 3.95 7.60 0.84
C VAL A 76 2.78 8.23 1.60
N ALA A 77 3.07 8.93 2.71
CA ALA A 77 2.04 9.49 3.56
C ALA A 77 1.21 10.56 2.84
N GLN A 78 -0.11 10.45 2.94
CA GLN A 78 -1.06 11.38 2.31
C GLN A 78 -1.95 12.08 3.34
N ARG A 79 -2.39 13.29 3.03
CA ARG A 79 -3.44 14.00 3.78
C ARG A 79 -4.79 13.66 3.15
N CYS A 80 -5.79 13.38 3.97
CA CYS A 80 -7.15 13.20 3.46
C CYS A 80 -7.76 14.58 3.20
N ALA A 81 -8.26 14.82 1.98
CA ALA A 81 -8.91 16.08 1.65
C ALA A 81 -10.34 16.19 2.22
N HIS A 82 -10.93 15.06 2.62
CA HIS A 82 -12.23 15.03 3.28
C HIS A 82 -12.10 15.46 4.73
N SER A 83 -12.85 16.50 5.12
CA SER A 83 -12.87 17.07 6.47
C SER A 83 -13.94 16.45 7.41
N GLY A 84 -14.57 15.35 6.98
CA GLY A 84 -15.53 14.61 7.79
C GLY A 84 -14.88 13.86 8.97
N GLY A 85 -15.72 13.41 9.92
CA GLY A 85 -15.29 12.57 11.03
C GLY A 85 -14.67 11.22 10.59
N PRO A 86 -14.42 10.28 11.52
CA PRO A 86 -13.76 9.00 11.25
C PRO A 86 -14.60 8.09 10.33
N GLN A 87 -14.58 8.35 9.02
CA GLN A 87 -15.33 7.65 7.99
C GLN A 87 -14.43 6.77 7.12
N GLY A 88 -15.04 5.78 6.48
CA GLY A 88 -14.34 4.75 5.71
C GLY A 88 -14.13 3.48 6.54
N TYR A 89 -13.79 2.40 5.85
CA TYR A 89 -13.66 1.09 6.47
C TYR A 89 -12.49 0.33 5.87
N THR A 90 -11.70 -0.31 6.73
CA THR A 90 -10.63 -1.23 6.34
C THR A 90 -10.72 -2.48 7.20
N ARG A 91 -10.64 -3.66 6.57
CA ARG A 91 -10.56 -4.96 7.24
C ARG A 91 -9.46 -5.79 6.61
N VAL A 92 -8.60 -6.37 7.44
CA VAL A 92 -7.53 -7.28 7.00
C VAL A 92 -7.71 -8.61 7.71
N CYS A 93 -7.84 -9.68 6.93
CA CYS A 93 -7.95 -11.05 7.44
C CYS A 93 -6.74 -11.86 6.92
N LEU A 94 -5.98 -12.46 7.83
CA LEU A 94 -4.81 -13.27 7.50
C LEU A 94 -5.09 -14.72 7.88
N TYR A 95 -4.87 -15.63 6.94
CA TYR A 95 -5.02 -17.07 7.16
C TYR A 95 -3.66 -17.75 7.24
N LYS A 96 -3.48 -18.59 8.26
CA LYS A 96 -2.24 -19.36 8.43
C LYS A 96 -2.11 -20.37 7.29
N ARG A 97 -0.98 -20.36 6.59
CA ARG A 97 -0.70 -21.35 5.53
C ARG A 97 -0.49 -22.74 6.12
N GLN A 98 -0.86 -23.77 5.37
CA GLN A 98 -0.52 -25.17 5.65
C GLN A 98 0.65 -25.58 4.74
N GLY A 99 1.88 -25.37 5.22
CA GLY A 99 3.08 -25.52 4.40
C GLY A 99 3.07 -24.55 3.20
N ARG A 100 3.22 -25.08 1.98
CA ARG A 100 3.12 -24.28 0.74
C ARG A 100 1.68 -24.10 0.25
N ASN A 101 0.70 -24.78 0.85
CA ASN A 101 -0.69 -24.74 0.41
C ASN A 101 -1.50 -23.71 1.20
N ARG A 102 -2.56 -23.22 0.57
CA ARG A 102 -3.64 -22.51 1.26
C ARG A 102 -4.40 -23.51 2.14
N PRO A 103 -5.06 -23.05 3.23
CA PRO A 103 -6.00 -23.89 3.98
C PRO A 103 -7.00 -24.58 3.05
N GLN A 104 -7.39 -25.80 3.39
CA GLN A 104 -8.33 -26.58 2.57
C GLN A 104 -9.66 -25.82 2.35
N ASP A 105 -10.14 -25.15 3.40
CA ASP A 105 -11.40 -24.39 3.38
C ASP A 105 -11.20 -22.90 3.03
N TYR A 106 -10.04 -22.52 2.48
CA TYR A 106 -9.70 -21.11 2.24
C TYR A 106 -10.74 -20.39 1.37
N ASP A 107 -11.19 -21.03 0.29
CA ASP A 107 -12.13 -20.43 -0.64
C ASP A 107 -13.51 -20.23 0.02
N GLU A 108 -14.01 -21.25 0.71
CA GLU A 108 -15.29 -21.21 1.43
C GLU A 108 -15.29 -20.18 2.57
N LEU A 109 -14.23 -20.17 3.39
CA LEU A 109 -14.05 -19.18 4.45
C LEU A 109 -13.99 -17.76 3.89
N THR A 110 -13.24 -17.55 2.80
CA THR A 110 -13.12 -16.24 2.16
C THR A 110 -14.47 -15.76 1.64
N ILE A 111 -15.24 -16.61 0.95
CA ILE A 111 -16.57 -16.26 0.44
C ILE A 111 -17.51 -15.90 1.59
N MET A 112 -17.53 -16.71 2.65
CA MET A 112 -18.39 -16.48 3.82
C MET A 112 -18.05 -15.15 4.51
N GLU A 113 -16.76 -14.89 4.74
CA GLU A 113 -16.28 -13.65 5.37
C GLU A 113 -16.55 -12.42 4.51
N MET A 114 -16.38 -12.51 3.19
CA MET A 114 -16.73 -11.42 2.27
C MET A 114 -18.23 -11.15 2.29
N ALA A 115 -19.07 -12.18 2.30
CA ALA A 115 -20.52 -12.02 2.37
C ALA A 115 -20.94 -11.35 3.69
N GLN A 116 -20.35 -11.75 4.82
CA GLN A 116 -20.57 -11.12 6.12
C GLN A 116 -20.12 -9.65 6.13
N ALA A 117 -18.93 -9.37 5.60
CA ALA A 117 -18.42 -7.99 5.49
C ALA A 117 -19.36 -7.10 4.66
N ILE A 118 -19.87 -7.59 3.52
CA ILE A 118 -20.85 -6.86 2.70
C ILE A 118 -22.14 -6.59 3.48
N ARG A 119 -22.67 -7.59 4.20
CA ARG A 119 -23.88 -7.41 5.02
C ARG A 119 -23.66 -6.39 6.13
N GLN A 120 -22.53 -6.46 6.82
CA GLN A 120 -22.17 -5.50 7.87
C GLN A 120 -22.09 -4.08 7.29
N LEU A 121 -21.39 -3.90 6.17
CA LEU A 121 -21.26 -2.59 5.53
C LEU A 121 -22.62 -2.02 5.11
N LYS A 122 -23.52 -2.85 4.58
CA LYS A 122 -24.91 -2.49 4.27
C LYS A 122 -25.81 -2.21 5.49
N SER A 123 -25.41 -2.64 6.69
CA SER A 123 -26.16 -2.30 7.91
C SER A 123 -25.72 -0.96 8.53
N LEU A 124 -24.56 -0.45 8.10
CA LEU A 124 -23.97 0.79 8.60
C LEU A 124 -24.42 2.03 7.80
N GLY A 125 -25.21 1.85 6.72
CA GLY A 125 -25.78 2.89 5.86
C GLY A 125 -26.56 2.28 4.71
#